data_AF-A0AA38MUB9-F1
#
_entry.id   AF-A0AA38MUB9-F1
#
_cell.length_a   1.000
_cell.length_b   1.000
_cell.length_c   1.000
_cell.angle_alpha   90.00
_cell.angle_beta   90.00
_cell.angle_gamma   90.00
#
_symmetry.space_group_name_H-M   'P 1'
#
loop_
_entity.id
_entity.type
_entity.pdbx_description
1 polymer ?
#
loop_
_entity_poly.entity_id
_entity_poly.type
_entity_poly.pdbx_seq_one_letter_code
_entity_poly.pdbx_strand_id
1 'polypeptide(L)'
;VWLDAIMEHEFPTQYPVFRKAHEAGRWYESDPGPHLGRVIVWKLGSEDHLDDADAIPTVVYTLSGNYVGGFMDLLDIGTRLEYGPGALIAGFFGHLWHVVTPHEDRLCKPDPRYLELGLTPGRVSVVNYFPTHAFHQLHDKSGQWGRRTLYGRFEDPE
;
A
#
# COMPACT_ATOMS: atom_id res chain seq x y z
N VAL A 1 -7.54 -1.16 -10.87
CA VAL A 1 -7.81 -2.33 -11.74
C VAL A 1 -7.06 -3.55 -11.23
N TRP A 2 -5.73 -3.57 -11.21
CA TRP A 2 -4.98 -4.77 -10.79
C TRP A 2 -5.03 -5.06 -9.28
N LEU A 3 -4.93 -4.05 -8.42
CA LEU A 3 -5.01 -4.25 -6.95
C LEU A 3 -6.34 -4.86 -6.52
N ASP A 4 -7.45 -4.36 -7.07
CA ASP A 4 -8.81 -4.83 -6.80
C ASP A 4 -8.95 -6.31 -7.17
N ALA A 5 -8.49 -6.70 -8.37
CA ALA A 5 -8.52 -8.08 -8.84
C ALA A 5 -7.63 -9.03 -8.02
N ILE A 6 -6.44 -8.59 -7.60
CA ILE A 6 -5.55 -9.37 -6.74
C ILE A 6 -6.22 -9.61 -5.38
N MET A 7 -6.79 -8.57 -4.78
CA MET A 7 -7.43 -8.69 -3.48
C MET A 7 -8.70 -9.54 -3.54
N GLU A 8 -9.48 -9.44 -4.61
CA GLU A 8 -10.65 -10.29 -4.86
C GLU A 8 -10.26 -11.77 -4.99
N HIS A 9 -9.18 -12.06 -5.71
CA HIS A 9 -8.71 -13.43 -5.94
C HIS A 9 -8.07 -14.05 -4.69
N GLU A 10 -7.12 -13.35 -4.05
CA GLU A 10 -6.34 -13.88 -2.93
C GLU A 10 -7.09 -13.81 -1.59
N PHE A 11 -8.02 -12.84 -1.44
CA PHE A 11 -8.75 -12.61 -0.20
C PHE A 11 -10.28 -12.48 -0.43
N PRO A 12 -10.93 -13.49 -1.03
CA PRO A 12 -12.31 -13.40 -1.50
C PRO A 12 -13.34 -13.19 -0.37
N THR A 13 -13.00 -13.55 0.87
CA THR A 13 -13.88 -13.34 2.04
C THR A 13 -13.79 -11.91 2.57
N GLN A 14 -12.58 -11.36 2.65
CA GLN A 14 -12.32 -10.01 3.16
C GLN A 14 -12.69 -8.96 2.11
N TYR A 15 -12.41 -9.24 0.84
CA TYR A 15 -12.52 -8.28 -0.24
C TYR A 15 -13.89 -7.57 -0.31
N PRO A 16 -15.06 -8.25 -0.29
CA PRO A 16 -16.36 -7.57 -0.39
C PRO A 16 -16.60 -6.56 0.75
N VAL A 17 -16.13 -6.88 1.96
CA VAL A 17 -16.29 -6.06 3.16
C VAL A 17 -15.50 -4.77 3.04
N PHE A 18 -14.23 -4.88 2.64
CA PHE A 18 -13.37 -3.70 2.46
C PHE A 18 -13.69 -2.93 1.19
N ARG A 19 -14.14 -3.61 0.13
CA ARG A 19 -14.60 -2.97 -1.10
C ARG A 19 -15.78 -2.03 -0.83
N LYS A 20 -16.74 -2.47 -0.01
CA LYS A 20 -17.85 -1.61 0.44
C LYS A 20 -17.34 -0.39 1.22
N ALA A 21 -16.46 -0.61 2.20
CA ALA A 21 -15.88 0.48 3.00
C ALA A 21 -15.07 1.47 2.14
N HIS A 22 -14.33 0.97 1.16
CA HIS A 22 -13.62 1.77 0.16
C HIS A 22 -14.57 2.63 -0.65
N GLU A 23 -15.66 2.06 -1.15
CA GLU A 23 -16.65 2.81 -1.93
C GLU A 23 -17.32 3.93 -1.13
N ALA A 24 -17.49 3.74 0.18
CA ALA A 24 -17.98 4.75 1.10
C ALA A 24 -16.95 5.86 1.35
N GLY A 25 -15.66 5.53 1.49
CA GLY A 25 -14.62 6.46 1.96
C GLY A 25 -13.58 6.90 0.95
N ARG A 26 -13.60 6.42 -0.30
CA ARG A 26 -12.60 6.81 -1.30
C ARG A 26 -12.64 8.30 -1.61
N TRP A 27 -11.46 8.88 -1.81
CA TRP A 27 -11.33 10.31 -2.08
C TRP A 27 -11.77 10.66 -3.51
N TYR A 28 -11.30 9.86 -4.47
CA TYR A 28 -11.69 9.95 -5.87
C TYR A 28 -12.42 8.69 -6.32
N GLU A 29 -13.36 8.84 -7.26
CA GLU A 29 -14.04 7.70 -7.87
C GLU A 29 -13.09 6.77 -8.64
N SER A 30 -11.97 7.31 -9.10
CA SER A 30 -10.91 6.58 -9.78
C SER A 30 -9.91 5.90 -8.84
N ASP A 31 -10.02 6.09 -7.52
CA ASP A 31 -9.08 5.49 -6.59
C ASP A 31 -9.20 3.95 -6.64
N PRO A 32 -8.09 3.25 -6.95
CA PRO A 32 -8.07 1.79 -6.97
C PRO A 32 -8.27 1.28 -5.54
N GLY A 33 -9.15 0.29 -5.40
CA GLY A 33 -9.51 -0.31 -4.12
C GLY A 33 -9.08 -1.77 -4.05
N PRO A 34 -9.24 -2.42 -2.89
CA PRO A 34 -10.14 -2.05 -1.78
C PRO A 34 -9.49 -1.21 -0.65
N HIS A 35 -8.30 -0.64 -0.84
CA HIS A 35 -7.56 0.11 0.19
C HIS A 35 -7.88 1.61 0.22
N LEU A 36 -7.82 2.24 1.40
CA LEU A 36 -7.97 3.70 1.57
C LEU A 36 -6.67 4.43 1.87
N GLY A 37 -5.68 3.74 2.45
CA GLY A 37 -4.36 4.27 2.73
C GLY A 37 -3.41 4.03 1.56
N ARG A 38 -2.60 5.03 1.23
CA ARG A 38 -1.47 4.90 0.30
C ARG A 38 -0.26 5.66 0.83
N VAL A 39 0.87 4.97 0.97
CA VAL A 39 2.18 5.59 1.24
C VAL A 39 3.10 5.37 0.05
N ILE A 40 3.84 6.41 -0.32
CA ILE A 40 4.95 6.33 -1.26
C ILE A 40 6.24 6.45 -0.45
N VAL A 41 7.05 5.39 -0.46
CA VAL A 41 8.31 5.30 0.26
C VAL A 41 9.45 5.54 -0.73
N TRP A 42 10.14 6.67 -0.58
CA TRP A 42 11.25 7.08 -1.46
C TRP A 42 12.58 6.99 -0.71
N LYS A 43 13.46 6.07 -1.12
CA LYS A 43 14.82 5.89 -0.57
C LYS A 43 14.90 5.75 0.96
N LEU A 44 13.83 5.30 1.60
CA LEU A 44 13.80 5.02 3.03
C LEU A 44 13.90 3.50 3.24
N GLY A 45 14.77 3.11 4.16
CA GLY A 45 14.62 1.83 4.85
C GLY A 45 13.50 1.94 5.90
N SER A 46 13.11 0.80 6.46
CA SER A 46 12.25 0.78 7.64
C SER A 46 13.04 0.26 8.84
N GLU A 47 12.60 0.62 10.03
CA GLU A 47 12.92 -0.16 11.22
C GLU A 47 12.05 -1.42 11.25
N ASP A 48 12.31 -2.34 12.16
CA ASP A 48 11.50 -3.53 12.35
C ASP A 48 10.21 -3.20 13.13
N HIS A 49 9.06 -3.58 12.59
CA HIS A 49 7.77 -3.13 13.11
C HIS A 49 6.62 -4.07 12.75
N LEU A 50 5.45 -3.75 13.32
CA LEU A 50 4.13 -4.21 12.90
C LEU A 50 3.30 -3.02 12.43
N ASP A 51 2.48 -3.24 11.42
CA ASP A 51 1.43 -2.31 11.03
C ASP A 51 0.15 -2.61 11.82
N ASP A 52 0.22 -2.48 13.15
CA ASP A 52 -0.82 -2.93 14.09
C ASP A 52 -2.19 -2.23 13.92
N ALA A 53 -2.21 -1.12 13.17
CA ALA A 53 -3.39 -0.36 12.85
C ALA A 53 -4.06 -0.76 11.52
N ASP A 54 -3.61 -1.79 10.81
CA ASP A 54 -4.17 -2.22 9.53
C ASP A 54 -5.25 -3.30 9.65
N ALA A 55 -6.39 -3.10 8.98
CA ALA A 55 -7.54 -4.00 9.04
C ALA A 55 -7.57 -5.08 7.94
N ILE A 56 -6.89 -4.86 6.82
CA ILE A 56 -6.86 -5.75 5.65
C ILE A 56 -5.40 -6.13 5.33
N PRO A 57 -5.14 -7.20 4.57
CA PRO A 57 -3.83 -7.41 3.97
C PRO A 57 -3.32 -6.16 3.24
N THR A 58 -2.16 -5.72 3.67
CA THR A 58 -1.43 -4.62 3.10
C THR A 58 -0.68 -5.10 1.87
N VAL A 59 -0.68 -4.27 0.83
CA VAL A 59 -0.10 -4.57 -0.46
C VAL A 59 1.07 -3.64 -0.73
N VAL A 60 2.24 -4.23 -0.91
CA VAL A 60 3.50 -3.53 -1.17
C VAL A 60 4.00 -3.91 -2.55
N TYR A 61 4.37 -2.92 -3.35
CA TYR A 61 5.05 -3.14 -4.61
C TYR A 61 6.07 -2.05 -4.87
N THR A 62 7.06 -2.37 -5.71
CA THR A 62 8.13 -1.45 -6.05
C THR A 62 7.97 -0.96 -7.48
N LEU A 63 8.08 0.36 -7.67
CA LEU A 63 8.09 0.98 -8.98
C LEU A 63 9.45 0.79 -9.66
N SER A 64 9.52 1.11 -10.95
CA SER A 64 10.78 1.15 -11.68
C SER A 64 11.80 2.03 -10.96
N GLY A 65 12.98 1.46 -10.72
CA GLY A 65 14.07 2.10 -9.99
C GLY A 65 15.39 1.38 -10.24
N ASN A 66 16.49 2.00 -9.84
CA ASN A 66 17.84 1.47 -10.01
C ASN A 66 18.48 1.28 -8.63
N TYR A 67 18.39 0.07 -8.09
CA TYR A 67 18.87 -0.26 -6.75
C TYR A 67 19.18 -1.76 -6.61
N VAL A 68 19.84 -2.15 -5.52
CA VAL A 68 19.90 -3.53 -5.02
C VAL A 68 19.47 -3.61 -3.58
N GLY A 69 19.09 -4.81 -3.14
CA GLY A 69 18.60 -5.01 -1.79
C GLY A 69 17.18 -4.45 -1.66
N GLY A 70 16.84 -3.93 -0.48
CA GLY A 70 15.46 -3.52 -0.20
C GLY A 70 14.50 -4.70 -0.17
N PHE A 71 14.98 -5.84 0.32
CA PHE A 71 14.18 -7.05 0.53
C PHE A 71 13.27 -6.90 1.73
N MET A 72 12.27 -7.76 1.85
CA MET A 72 11.39 -7.80 3.03
C MET A 72 11.73 -9.00 3.88
N ASP A 73 12.22 -8.75 5.09
CA ASP A 73 12.44 -9.80 6.08
C ASP A 73 11.18 -9.93 6.93
N LEU A 74 10.62 -11.13 6.99
CA LEU A 74 9.53 -11.53 7.87
C LEU A 74 10.15 -12.25 9.06
N LEU A 75 10.34 -11.52 10.17
CA LEU A 75 11.19 -11.95 11.27
C LEU A 75 10.61 -13.15 12.02
N ASP A 76 9.30 -13.15 12.23
CA ASP A 76 8.60 -14.22 12.98
C ASP A 76 8.73 -15.60 12.32
N ILE A 77 8.89 -15.63 11.01
CA ILE A 77 8.97 -16.87 10.21
C ILE A 77 10.34 -17.07 9.56
N GLY A 78 11.34 -16.26 9.94
CA GLY A 78 12.71 -16.36 9.44
C GLY A 78 12.84 -16.36 7.91
N THR A 79 11.97 -15.63 7.22
CA THR A 79 11.85 -15.67 5.75
C THR A 79 12.21 -14.32 5.15
N ARG A 80 13.02 -14.34 4.08
CA ARG A 80 13.31 -13.17 3.25
C ARG A 80 12.58 -13.25 1.93
N LEU A 81 11.81 -12.22 1.61
CA LEU A 81 11.16 -12.04 0.32
C LEU A 81 11.99 -11.09 -0.53
N GLU A 82 12.50 -11.60 -1.63
CA GLU A 82 13.07 -10.78 -2.69
C GLU A 82 11.95 -10.25 -3.58
N TYR A 83 11.85 -8.93 -3.72
CA TYR A 83 10.86 -8.30 -4.58
C TYR A 83 11.46 -7.06 -5.25
N GLY A 84 11.36 -7.04 -6.58
CA GLY A 84 11.86 -5.96 -7.43
C GLY A 84 10.75 -5.24 -8.20
N PRO A 85 11.10 -4.36 -9.14
CA PRO A 85 10.13 -3.73 -10.03
C PRO A 85 9.27 -4.78 -10.75
N GLY A 86 7.94 -4.62 -10.66
CA GLY A 86 6.97 -5.56 -11.23
C GLY A 86 6.53 -6.69 -10.29
N ALA A 87 7.19 -6.87 -9.14
CA ALA A 87 6.73 -7.77 -8.10
C ALA A 87 5.78 -7.04 -7.12
N LEU A 88 4.90 -7.82 -6.50
CA LEU A 88 3.96 -7.40 -5.47
C LEU A 88 3.99 -8.41 -4.33
N ILE A 89 3.90 -7.91 -3.10
CA ILE A 89 3.70 -8.69 -1.89
C ILE A 89 2.37 -8.24 -1.28
N ALA A 90 1.52 -9.19 -0.94
CA ALA A 90 0.30 -8.95 -0.16
C ALA A 90 0.35 -9.80 1.11
N GLY A 91 0.07 -9.21 2.27
CA GLY A 91 0.18 -9.92 3.53
C GLY A 91 -0.44 -9.19 4.71
N PHE A 92 -0.64 -9.93 5.80
CA PHE A 92 -1.15 -9.39 7.07
C PHE A 92 0.01 -8.80 7.89
N PHE A 93 0.53 -7.65 7.47
CA PHE A 93 1.68 -7.00 8.10
C PHE A 93 1.40 -6.40 9.49
N GLY A 94 0.13 -6.30 9.89
CA GLY A 94 -0.27 -6.06 11.29
C GLY A 94 -0.09 -7.28 12.22
N HIS A 95 0.22 -8.46 11.66
CA HIS A 95 0.44 -9.71 12.41
C HIS A 95 1.79 -10.37 12.13
N LEU A 96 2.58 -9.81 11.20
CA LEU A 96 3.87 -10.35 10.81
C LEU A 96 4.93 -9.26 10.99
N TRP A 97 5.80 -9.46 11.98
CA TRP A 97 6.90 -8.55 12.26
C TRP A 97 7.84 -8.53 11.06
N HIS A 98 8.10 -7.33 10.54
CA HIS A 98 8.82 -7.21 9.29
C HIS A 98 9.69 -5.97 9.20
N VAL A 99 10.67 -6.02 8.29
CA VAL A 99 11.58 -4.92 8.01
C VAL A 99 11.97 -4.92 6.54
N VAL A 100 12.06 -3.73 5.93
CA VAL A 100 12.69 -3.54 4.63
C VAL A 100 14.17 -3.37 4.85
N THR A 101 14.95 -4.33 4.36
CA THR A 101 16.41 -4.31 4.50
C THR A 101 17.00 -3.06 3.83
N PRO A 102 18.21 -2.62 4.23
CA PRO A 102 18.92 -1.59 3.50
C PRO A 102 19.00 -1.89 2.00
N HIS A 103 19.03 -0.83 1.20
CA HIS A 103 19.24 -0.89 -0.24
C HIS A 103 20.36 0.07 -0.62
N GLU A 104 21.04 -0.25 -1.70
CA GLU A 104 22.04 0.63 -2.30
C GLU A 104 21.53 1.14 -3.64
N ASP A 105 21.58 2.45 -3.82
CA ASP A 105 21.29 3.10 -5.09
C ASP A 105 22.34 2.64 -6.12
N ARG A 106 21.90 1.94 -7.17
CA ARG A 106 22.81 1.57 -8.25
C ARG A 106 22.85 2.67 -9.28
N LEU A 107 24.05 3.18 -9.54
CA LEU A 107 24.37 3.87 -10.80
C LEU A 107 24.49 2.82 -11.92
N CYS A 108 23.43 2.05 -12.20
CA CYS A 108 23.25 1.61 -13.59
C CYS A 108 23.23 2.90 -14.40
N LYS A 109 24.11 3.04 -15.41
CA LYS A 109 24.27 4.27 -16.21
C LYS A 109 22.90 4.93 -16.39
N PRO A 110 22.57 5.96 -15.58
CA PRO A 110 21.22 6.48 -15.60
C PRO A 110 20.99 7.01 -17.01
N ASP A 111 19.76 6.88 -17.50
CA ASP A 111 19.42 7.48 -18.79
C ASP A 111 19.86 8.95 -18.74
N PRO A 112 20.67 9.44 -19.71
CA PRO A 112 21.20 10.81 -19.67
C PRO A 112 20.12 11.86 -19.44
N ARG A 113 18.89 11.61 -19.90
CA ARG A 113 17.72 12.49 -19.66
C ARG A 113 17.39 12.63 -18.18
N TYR A 114 17.60 11.59 -17.38
CA TYR A 114 17.39 11.63 -15.93
C TYR A 114 18.46 12.47 -15.23
N LEU A 115 19.70 12.42 -15.71
CA LEU A 115 20.78 13.27 -15.19
C LEU A 115 20.53 14.75 -15.50
N GLU A 116 20.08 15.08 -16.72
CA GLU A 116 19.72 16.46 -17.11
C GLU A 116 18.60 17.05 -16.26
N LEU A 117 17.68 16.20 -15.78
CA LEU A 117 16.58 16.57 -14.90
C LEU A 117 16.96 16.56 -13.41
N GLY A 118 18.21 16.25 -13.05
CA GLY A 118 18.66 16.16 -11.66
C GLY A 118 18.07 14.98 -10.88
N LEU A 119 17.56 13.95 -11.57
CA LEU A 119 17.01 12.76 -10.94
C LEU A 119 18.14 11.84 -10.47
N THR A 120 17.95 11.27 -9.28
CA THR A 120 18.91 10.32 -8.69
C THR A 120 18.37 8.89 -8.75
N PRO A 121 19.22 7.87 -8.95
CA PRO A 121 18.82 6.46 -8.84
C PRO A 121 18.22 6.16 -7.49
N GLY A 122 17.36 5.16 -7.38
CA GLY A 122 16.99 4.59 -6.09
C GLY A 122 15.72 3.76 -6.13
N ARG A 123 15.24 3.43 -4.93
CA ARG A 123 14.08 2.57 -4.70
C ARG A 123 12.84 3.41 -4.36
N VAL A 124 11.74 3.11 -5.03
CA VAL A 124 10.43 3.73 -4.78
C VAL A 124 9.38 2.66 -4.61
N SER A 125 8.84 2.53 -3.41
CA SER A 125 7.80 1.54 -3.14
C SER A 125 6.49 2.23 -2.82
N VAL A 126 5.40 1.55 -3.14
CA VAL A 126 4.05 1.97 -2.79
C VAL A 126 3.46 0.93 -1.86
N VAL A 127 2.92 1.40 -0.74
CA VAL A 127 2.22 0.59 0.26
C VAL A 127 0.75 1.01 0.21
N ASN A 128 -0.15 0.07 -0.05
CA ASN A 128 -1.59 0.28 0.02
C ASN A 128 -2.12 -0.53 1.21
N TYR A 129 -2.84 0.15 2.10
CA TYR A 129 -3.28 -0.39 3.39
C TYR A 129 -4.66 0.13 3.73
N PHE A 130 -5.32 -0.46 4.73
CA PHE A 130 -6.62 0.02 5.18
C PHE A 130 -6.57 0.24 6.69
N PRO A 131 -6.54 1.52 7.13
CA PRO A 131 -6.52 1.82 8.56
C PRO A 131 -7.78 1.31 9.27
N THR A 132 -7.59 0.63 10.40
CA THR A 132 -8.67 0.07 11.22
C THR A 132 -9.67 1.12 11.67
N HIS A 133 -9.20 2.30 12.06
CA HIS A 133 -10.09 3.40 12.46
C HIS A 133 -11.01 3.84 11.30
N ALA A 134 -10.46 3.94 10.09
CA ALA A 134 -11.23 4.29 8.91
C ALA A 134 -12.23 3.18 8.57
N PHE A 135 -11.83 1.91 8.70
CA PHE A 135 -12.73 0.79 8.47
C PHE A 135 -13.93 0.80 9.42
N HIS A 136 -13.70 0.98 10.72
CA HIS A 136 -14.79 1.08 11.70
C HIS A 136 -15.76 2.22 11.39
N GLN A 137 -15.27 3.34 10.85
CA GLN A 137 -16.12 4.46 10.45
C GLN A 137 -16.94 4.19 9.18
N LEU A 138 -16.46 3.33 8.28
CA LEU A 138 -16.95 3.25 6.89
C LEU A 138 -17.66 1.95 6.52
N HIS A 139 -17.41 0.84 7.21
CA HIS A 139 -17.87 -0.50 6.82
C HIS A 139 -19.41 -0.65 6.72
N ASP A 140 -20.15 0.14 7.49
CA ASP A 140 -21.61 0.15 7.50
C ASP A 140 -22.21 1.22 6.57
N LYS A 141 -21.40 2.14 6.04
CA LYS A 141 -21.85 3.28 5.25
C LYS A 141 -22.17 2.92 3.80
N SER A 142 -23.01 3.74 3.20
CA SER A 142 -23.35 3.67 1.77
C SER A 142 -22.20 4.21 0.91
N GLY A 143 -22.21 3.85 -0.38
CA GLY A 143 -21.22 4.36 -1.32
C GLY A 143 -21.24 5.89 -1.38
N GLN A 144 -20.06 6.50 -1.53
CA GLN A 144 -19.84 7.96 -1.55
C GLN A 144 -20.17 8.72 -0.24
N TRP A 145 -20.52 8.03 0.85
CA TRP A 145 -20.83 8.64 2.14
C TRP A 145 -19.79 9.68 2.58
N GLY A 146 -18.50 9.38 2.47
CA GLY A 146 -17.42 10.28 2.87
C GLY A 146 -17.41 11.59 2.09
N ARG A 147 -17.73 11.56 0.79
CA ARG A 147 -17.81 12.78 -0.02
C ARG A 147 -19.06 13.60 0.30
N ARG A 148 -20.21 12.96 0.55
CA ARG A 148 -21.47 13.64 0.89
C ARG A 148 -21.43 14.32 2.25
N THR A 149 -20.84 13.65 3.24
CA THR A 149 -20.83 14.10 4.64
C THR A 149 -19.58 14.88 5.03
N LEU A 150 -18.64 15.11 4.08
CA LEU A 150 -17.27 15.51 4.39
C LEU A 150 -16.65 14.64 5.50
N TYR A 151 -16.75 13.32 5.32
CA TYR A 151 -16.22 12.30 6.22
C TYR A 151 -16.78 12.41 7.65
N GLY A 152 -18.09 12.65 7.75
CA GLY A 152 -18.82 12.75 9.01
C GLY A 152 -18.83 14.14 9.66
N ARG A 153 -18.44 15.20 8.94
CA ARG A 153 -18.61 16.59 9.41
C ARG A 153 -20.06 17.09 9.28
N PHE A 154 -20.83 16.50 8.38
CA PHE A 154 -22.24 16.81 8.14
C PHE A 154 -23.10 15.54 8.23
N GLU A 155 -24.40 15.72 8.47
CA GLU A 155 -25.38 14.63 8.39
C GLU A 155 -25.44 14.08 6.95
N ASP A 156 -25.72 12.78 6.82
CA ASP A 156 -25.93 12.17 5.50
C ASP A 156 -27.31 12.62 4.98
N PRO A 157 -27.38 13.25 3.80
CA PRO A 157 -28.65 13.73 3.25
C PRO A 157 -29.57 12.63 2.69
N GLU A 158 -29.18 11.35 2.77
CA GLU A 158 -29.95 10.19 2.30
C GLU A 158 -30.70 9.45 3.42
#